data_AF-A0A7C7L1R0-F1
#
_entry.id   AF-A0A7C7L1R0-F1
#
_cell.length_a   1.000
_cell.length_b   1.000
_cell.length_c   1.000
_cell.angle_alpha   90.00
_cell.angle_beta   90.00
_cell.angle_gamma   90.00
#
_symmetry.space_group_name_H-M   'P 1'
#
loop_
_entity.id
_entity.type
_entity.pdbx_description
1 polymer ?
#
loop_
_entity_poly.entity_id
_entity_poly.type
_entity_poly.pdbx_seq_one_letter_code
_entity_poly.pdbx_strand_id
1 'polypeptide(L)'
;LRCGLCLSDWVYVRTKCVKCGNVEDNTMDYFISEDIDYVSLQVCQKCKHYIKVVDMRRDGFAVPELEDIATVSLDLWAGEKGLTKFERNILGM
;
A
#
# COMPACT_ATOMS: atom_id res chain seq x y z
N LEU A 1 8.91 5.89 0.14
CA LEU A 1 8.19 5.31 1.30
C LEU A 1 8.14 6.40 2.35
N ARG A 2 7.00 6.55 3.02
CA ARG A 2 6.75 7.63 3.98
C ARG A 2 6.48 7.06 5.36
N CYS A 3 6.98 7.72 6.40
CA CYS A 3 6.63 7.37 7.78
C CYS A 3 5.24 7.89 8.12
N GLY A 4 4.31 7.02 8.54
CA GLY A 4 2.96 7.43 8.96
C GLY A 4 2.92 8.29 10.24
N LEU A 5 4.02 8.45 10.96
CA LEU A 5 4.11 9.27 12.18
C LEU A 5 4.72 10.65 11.94
N CYS A 6 5.93 10.70 11.39
CA CYS A 6 6.67 11.96 11.20
C CYS A 6 6.66 12.46 9.75
N LEU A 7 6.00 11.74 8.84
CA LEU A 7 5.85 12.08 7.43
C LEU A 7 7.16 12.22 6.65
N SER A 8 8.27 11.76 7.22
CA SER A 8 9.56 11.75 6.53
C SER A 8 9.54 10.76 5.38
N ASP A 9 10.12 11.17 4.26
CA ASP A 9 10.20 10.38 3.03
C ASP A 9 11.60 9.78 2.87
N TRP A 10 11.66 8.57 2.32
CA TRP A 10 12.90 7.95 1.85
C TRP A 10 12.69 7.12 0.59
N VAL A 11 13.77 6.98 -0.17
CA VAL A 11 13.80 6.13 -1.36
C VAL A 11 13.70 4.66 -0.94
N TYR A 12 12.84 3.92 -1.62
CA TYR A 12 12.65 2.49 -1.38
C TYR A 12 12.47 1.77 -2.71
N VAL A 13 12.99 0.54 -2.80
CA VAL A 13 12.93 -0.27 -4.02
C VAL A 13 11.49 -0.75 -4.22
N ARG A 14 10.84 -0.26 -5.29
CA ARG A 14 9.42 -0.52 -5.52
C ARG A 14 9.11 -2.02 -5.66
N THR A 15 10.00 -2.85 -6.19
CA THR A 15 9.75 -4.30 -6.36
C THR A 15 10.06 -5.13 -5.11
N LYS A 16 10.35 -4.50 -3.97
CA LYS A 16 10.70 -5.18 -2.72
C LYS A 16 9.57 -5.11 -1.72
N CYS A 17 9.27 -6.21 -1.04
CA CYS A 17 8.29 -6.21 0.05
C CYS A 17 8.81 -5.42 1.26
N VAL A 18 8.04 -4.43 1.71
CA VAL A 18 8.34 -3.60 2.90
C VAL A 18 8.41 -4.39 4.21
N LYS A 19 7.71 -5.53 4.32
CA LYS A 19 7.65 -6.35 5.54
C LYS A 19 8.82 -7.33 5.65
N CYS A 20 8.97 -8.21 4.66
CA CYS A 20 9.92 -9.33 4.73
C CYS A 20 11.10 -9.20 3.76
N GLY A 21 11.13 -8.17 2.92
CA GLY A 21 12.20 -7.94 1.96
C GLY A 21 12.19 -8.82 0.71
N ASN A 22 11.10 -9.56 0.46
CA ASN A 22 10.92 -10.37 -0.75
C ASN A 22 11.11 -9.55 -2.03
N VAL A 23 11.76 -10.12 -3.03
CA VAL A 23 12.02 -9.53 -4.36
C VAL A 23 11.68 -10.49 -5.50
N GLU A 24 11.05 -11.62 -5.18
CA GLU A 24 10.67 -12.63 -6.18
C GLU A 24 9.42 -12.17 -6.94
N ASP A 25 9.57 -11.92 -8.25
CA ASP A 25 8.50 -11.34 -9.09
C ASP A 25 7.19 -12.16 -9.07
N ASN A 26 7.29 -13.49 -9.02
CA ASN A 26 6.13 -14.40 -9.00
C ASN A 26 5.33 -14.38 -7.69
N THR A 27 5.83 -13.69 -6.66
CA THR A 27 5.17 -13.55 -5.35
C THR A 27 4.96 -12.10 -4.94
N MET A 28 5.16 -11.18 -5.88
CA MET A 28 4.89 -9.74 -5.75
C MET A 28 3.80 -9.34 -6.73
N ASP A 29 2.60 -9.05 -6.21
CA ASP A 29 1.45 -8.64 -7.00
C ASP A 29 1.13 -7.17 -6.80
N TYR A 30 0.41 -6.59 -7.77
CA TYR A 30 -0.20 -5.28 -7.64
C TYR A 30 -1.69 -5.38 -7.93
N PHE A 31 -2.51 -4.83 -7.04
CA PHE A 31 -3.94 -4.67 -7.26
C PHE A 31 -4.28 -3.19 -7.45
N ILE A 32 -5.07 -2.88 -8.47
CA ILE A 32 -5.54 -1.53 -8.78
C ILE A 32 -7.05 -1.64 -8.93
N SER A 33 -7.79 -0.77 -8.25
CA SER A 33 -9.25 -0.67 -8.42
C SER A 33 -9.59 0.10 -9.69
N GLU A 34 -10.70 -0.25 -10.35
CA GLU A 34 -11.21 0.51 -11.50
C GLU A 34 -11.73 1.89 -11.08
N ASP A 35 -12.31 2.00 -9.88
CA ASP A 35 -12.88 3.25 -9.36
C ASP A 35 -11.82 4.22 -8.83
N ILE A 36 -10.69 3.69 -8.34
CA ILE A 36 -9.62 4.45 -7.68
C ILE A 36 -8.29 4.02 -8.28
N ASP A 37 -8.00 4.54 -9.47
CA ASP A 37 -6.88 4.07 -10.28
C ASP A 37 -5.52 4.68 -9.86
N TYR A 38 -5.54 5.69 -8.99
CA TYR A 38 -4.34 6.33 -8.44
C TYR A 38 -3.87 5.72 -7.12
N VAL A 39 -4.63 4.78 -6.53
CA VAL A 39 -4.22 3.99 -5.36
C VAL A 39 -4.12 2.52 -5.74
N SER A 40 -2.97 1.93 -5.45
CA SER A 40 -2.71 0.51 -5.71
C SER A 40 -2.27 -0.21 -4.44
N LEU A 41 -2.60 -1.48 -4.31
CA LEU A 41 -2.07 -2.34 -3.26
C LEU A 41 -0.88 -3.09 -3.83
N GLN A 42 0.29 -2.90 -3.22
CA GLN A 42 1.42 -3.80 -3.43
C GLN A 42 1.30 -4.96 -2.46
N VAL A 43 1.18 -6.18 -2.98
CA VAL A 43 0.91 -7.39 -2.21
C VAL A 43 2.10 -8.34 -2.29
N CYS A 44 2.55 -8.82 -1.13
CA CYS A 44 3.53 -9.89 -1.04
C CYS A 44 2.83 -11.20 -0.69
N GLN A 45 2.78 -12.14 -1.64
CA GLN A 45 2.17 -13.45 -1.43
C GLN A 45 2.97 -14.31 -0.44
N LYS A 46 4.27 -14.07 -0.33
CA LYS A 46 5.18 -14.82 0.55
C LYS A 46 4.90 -14.60 2.04
N CYS A 47 4.66 -13.34 2.45
CA CYS A 47 4.34 -13.03 3.85
C CYS A 47 2.87 -12.63 4.06
N LYS A 48 2.04 -12.62 3.01
CA LYS A 48 0.63 -12.20 3.05
C LYS A 48 0.42 -10.78 3.60
N HIS A 49 1.36 -9.87 3.34
CA HIS A 49 1.21 -8.46 3.70
C HIS A 49 1.10 -7.58 2.48
N TYR A 50 0.44 -6.43 2.63
CA TYR A 50 0.36 -5.40 1.60
C TYR A 50 0.67 -4.01 2.14
N ILE A 51 0.95 -3.08 1.23
CA ILE A 51 1.04 -1.65 1.49
C ILE A 51 0.32 -0.89 0.37
N LYS A 52 -0.31 0.23 0.71
CA LYS A 52 -0.90 1.14 -0.29
C LYS A 52 0.18 1.97 -0.96
N VAL A 53 0.03 2.16 -2.26
CA VAL A 53 0.90 2.98 -3.09
C VAL A 53 0.04 4.00 -3.81
N VAL A 54 0.22 5.26 -3.43
CA VAL A 54 -0.46 6.41 -4.02
C VAL A 54 0.40 6.97 -5.15
N ASP A 55 -0.14 6.98 -6.36
CA ASP A 55 0.52 7.51 -7.55
C ASP A 55 0.12 8.97 -7.79
N MET A 56 0.87 9.90 -7.19
CA MET A 56 0.61 11.34 -7.30
C MET A 56 0.79 11.90 -8.73
N ARG A 57 1.23 11.08 -9.70
CA ARG A 57 1.28 11.47 -11.12
C ARG A 57 -0.10 11.37 -11.78
N ARG A 58 -0.99 10.54 -11.24
CA ARG A 58 -2.38 10.39 -11.69
C ARG A 58 -3.30 11.39 -11.02
N ASP A 59 -3.08 11.62 -9.72
CA ASP A 59 -3.74 12.68 -8.98
C ASP A 59 -2.71 13.51 -8.19
N GLY A 60 -2.48 14.74 -8.65
CA GLY A 60 -1.54 15.67 -8.01
C GLY A 60 -2.04 16.27 -6.69
N PHE A 61 -3.33 16.10 -6.35
CA PHE A 61 -3.92 16.57 -5.10
C PHE A 61 -4.02 15.47 -4.04
N ALA A 62 -3.70 14.23 -4.39
CA ALA A 62 -3.73 13.11 -3.46
C ALA A 62 -2.80 13.37 -2.26
N VAL A 63 -3.32 13.10 -1.05
CA VAL A 63 -2.56 13.21 0.20
C VAL A 63 -2.39 11.81 0.77
N PRO A 64 -1.21 11.17 0.67
CA PRO A 64 -1.05 9.76 0.98
C PRO A 64 -1.63 9.30 2.32
N GLU A 65 -1.53 10.13 3.34
CA GLU A 65 -2.05 9.89 4.69
C GLU A 65 -3.58 9.90 4.75
N LEU A 66 -4.22 10.72 3.91
CA LEU A 66 -5.68 10.77 3.78
C LEU A 66 -6.18 9.67 2.85
N GLU A 67 -5.47 9.38 1.76
CA GLU A 67 -5.83 8.31 0.83
C GLU A 67 -5.89 6.97 1.54
N ASP A 68 -5.03 6.75 2.53
CA ASP A 68 -5.07 5.53 3.31
C ASP A 68 -6.42 5.32 4.02
N ILE A 69 -7.04 6.39 4.53
CA ILE A 69 -8.36 6.34 5.18
C ILE A 69 -9.48 6.35 4.13
N ALA A 70 -9.36 7.20 3.11
CA ALA A 70 -10.36 7.37 2.06
C ALA A 70 -10.56 6.08 1.25
N THR A 71 -9.53 5.24 1.16
CA THR A 71 -9.56 3.96 0.43
C THR A 71 -9.69 2.74 1.35
N VAL A 72 -10.39 2.86 2.48
CA VAL A 72 -10.62 1.74 3.41
C VAL A 72 -11.31 0.54 2.75
N SER A 73 -12.08 0.76 1.68
CA SER A 73 -12.68 -0.31 0.88
C SER A 73 -11.64 -1.28 0.30
N LEU A 74 -10.45 -0.78 -0.08
CA LEU A 74 -9.35 -1.62 -0.54
C LEU A 74 -8.78 -2.49 0.60
N ASP A 75 -8.76 -1.97 1.83
CA ASP A 75 -8.31 -2.72 3.00
C ASP A 75 -9.28 -3.86 3.33
N LEU A 76 -10.59 -3.62 3.21
CA LEU A 76 -11.62 -4.64 3.37
C LEU A 76 -11.47 -5.74 2.34
N TRP A 77 -11.34 -5.37 1.05
CA TRP A 77 -11.09 -6.32 -0.03
C TRP A 77 -9.82 -7.15 0.22
N ALA A 78 -8.74 -6.51 0.67
CA ALA A 78 -7.49 -7.22 0.98
C ALA A 78 -7.65 -8.18 2.18
N GLY A 79 -8.41 -7.77 3.20
CA GLY A 79 -8.75 -8.59 4.36
C GLY A 79 -9.52 -9.85 3.97
N GLU A 80 -10.50 -9.74 3.06
CA GLU A 80 -11.23 -10.90 2.51
C GLU A 80 -10.32 -11.89 1.75
N LYS A 81 -9.19 -11.41 1.22
CA LYS A 81 -8.14 -12.24 0.59
C LYS A 81 -7.13 -12.80 1.59
N GLY A 82 -7.33 -12.57 2.89
CA GLY A 82 -6.41 -13.02 3.94
C GLY A 82 -5.10 -12.25 3.96
N LEU A 83 -5.08 -11.01 3.46
CA LEU A 83 -3.91 -10.14 3.48
C LEU A 83 -3.94 -9.23 4.71
N THR A 84 -2.78 -8.94 5.27
CA THR A 84 -2.60 -8.04 6.42
C THR A 84 -1.91 -6.75 5.98
N LYS A 85 -2.45 -5.61 6.41
CA LYS A 85 -1.81 -4.32 6.15
C LYS A 85 -0.47 -4.23 6.87
N PHE A 86 0.56 -3.78 6.17
CA PHE A 86 1.88 -3.61 6.77
C PHE A 86 1.92 -2.46 7.77
N GLU A 87 1.32 -1.34 7.40
CA GLU A 87 1.35 -0.10 8.16
C GLU A 87 0.13 0.05 9.05
N ARG A 88 0.32 0.69 10.21
CA ARG A 88 -0.77 1.29 10.97
C ARG A 88 -0.85 2.75 10.60
N ASN A 89 -2.04 3.23 10.31
CA ASN A 89 -2.26 4.63 9.98
C ASN A 89 -2.45 5.51 11.23
N ILE A 90 -2.71 6.80 11.03
CA ILE A 90 -2.94 7.76 12.13
C ILE A 90 -4.14 7.39 13.03
N LEU A 91 -5.06 6.54 12.56
CA LEU A 91 -6.19 6.01 13.33
C LEU A 91 -5.89 4.67 14.01
N GLY A 92 -4.68 4.14 13.85
CA GLY A 92 -4.26 2.87 14.43
C GLY A 92 -4.88 1.63 13.78
N MET A 93 -5.52 1.80 12.63
CA MET A 93 -6.09 0.72 11.81
C MET A 93 -5.00 0.00 11.01
#